data_AF-A0A522CZ95-F1
#
_entry.id   AF-A0A522CZ95-F1
#
_cell.length_a   1.000
_cell.length_b   1.000
_cell.length_c   1.000
_cell.angle_alpha   90.00
_cell.angle_beta   90.00
_cell.angle_gamma   90.00
#
_symmetry.space_group_name_H-M   'P 1'
#
loop_
_entity.id
_entity.type
_entity.pdbx_description
1 polymer ?
#
loop_
_entity_poly.entity_id
_entity_poly.type
_entity_poly.pdbx_seq_one_letter_code
_entity_poly.pdbx_strand_id
1 'polypeptide(L)'
;MTTNAGSDEKTRKDCRVLAHFVGIYCENLHPTDEKQARIFQGTVGAQVNSLSLNLCDDCARLLAHAVSKRIICPHDPKPSCKKCATHCYLPAYRDRIRAVMKFSGMYMIRHGRVDLMFKYFS
;
A
#
# COMPACT_ATOMS: atom_id res chain seq x y z
N MET A 1 -26.69 11.38 1.82
CA MET A 1 -25.33 10.96 1.46
C MET A 1 -24.72 10.27 2.67
N THR A 2 -24.98 8.98 2.83
CA THR A 2 -24.53 8.19 3.99
C THR A 2 -23.06 7.83 3.78
N THR A 3 -22.17 8.53 4.47
CA THR A 3 -20.75 8.15 4.55
C THR A 3 -20.65 6.81 5.29
N ASN A 4 -20.38 5.73 4.55
CA ASN A 4 -20.16 4.39 5.09
C ASN A 4 -18.84 4.39 5.88
N ALA A 5 -18.89 4.77 7.16
CA ALA A 5 -17.72 4.81 8.05
C ALA A 5 -16.93 3.50 8.07
N GLY A 6 -17.60 2.34 7.90
CA GLY A 6 -16.95 1.04 7.79
C GLY A 6 -16.12 0.83 6.51
N SER A 7 -16.51 1.47 5.40
CA SER A 7 -15.75 1.41 4.14
C SER A 7 -14.47 2.27 4.20
N ASP A 8 -14.51 3.37 4.96
CA ASP A 8 -13.38 4.28 5.17
C ASP A 8 -12.34 3.68 6.11
N GLU A 9 -12.77 3.01 7.19
CA GLU A 9 -11.86 2.30 8.10
C GLU A 9 -11.11 1.16 7.39
N LYS A 10 -11.82 0.35 6.61
CA LYS A 10 -11.19 -0.72 5.81
C LYS A 10 -10.18 -0.12 4.83
N THR A 11 -10.57 0.95 4.14
CA THR A 11 -9.67 1.68 3.22
C THR A 11 -8.41 2.17 3.93
N ARG A 12 -8.53 2.71 5.15
CA ARG A 12 -7.40 3.15 5.97
C ARG A 12 -6.49 1.99 6.35
N LYS A 13 -7.06 0.85 6.81
CA LYS A 13 -6.29 -0.38 7.08
C LYS A 13 -5.51 -0.80 5.84
N ASP A 14 -6.17 -0.90 4.68
CA ASP A 14 -5.55 -1.30 3.42
C ASP A 14 -4.40 -0.35 3.02
N CYS A 15 -4.57 0.95 3.17
CA CYS A 15 -3.53 1.93 2.87
C CYS A 15 -2.32 1.77 3.81
N ARG A 16 -2.54 1.45 5.08
CA ARG A 16 -1.46 1.13 6.03
C ARG A 16 -0.70 -0.14 5.63
N VAL A 17 -1.40 -1.18 5.19
CA VAL A 17 -0.76 -2.40 4.66
C VAL A 17 0.13 -2.06 3.46
N LEU A 18 -0.41 -1.30 2.50
CA LEU A 18 0.35 -0.88 1.32
C LEU A 18 1.61 -0.10 1.70
N ALA A 19 1.49 0.88 2.60
CA ALA A 19 2.63 1.68 3.06
C ALA A 19 3.73 0.81 3.70
N HIS A 20 3.34 -0.10 4.60
CA HIS A 20 4.28 -0.99 5.26
C HIS A 20 4.97 -1.94 4.28
N PHE A 21 4.21 -2.54 3.36
CA PHE A 21 4.73 -3.47 2.36
C PHE A 21 5.68 -2.77 1.38
N VAL A 22 5.35 -1.56 0.95
CA VAL A 22 6.25 -0.73 0.12
C VAL A 22 7.51 -0.37 0.89
N GLY A 23 7.41 -0.08 2.19
CA GLY A 23 8.57 0.16 3.07
C GLY A 23 9.54 -1.02 3.08
N ILE A 24 9.06 -2.21 3.43
CA ILE A 24 9.86 -3.45 3.42
C ILE A 24 10.53 -3.67 2.06
N TYR A 25 9.76 -3.52 0.98
CA TYR A 25 10.26 -3.71 -0.37
C TYR A 25 11.37 -2.72 -0.72
N CYS A 26 11.15 -1.42 -0.45
CA CYS A 26 12.12 -0.38 -0.71
C CYS A 26 13.41 -0.58 0.11
N GLU A 27 13.27 -0.98 1.37
CA GLU A 27 14.39 -1.16 2.28
C GLU A 27 15.31 -2.28 1.79
N ASN A 28 14.74 -3.41 1.40
CA ASN A 28 15.48 -4.63 1.10
C ASN A 28 15.86 -4.79 -0.37
N LEU A 29 15.01 -4.35 -1.31
CA LEU A 29 15.30 -4.51 -2.74
C LEU A 29 16.09 -3.33 -3.31
N HIS A 30 15.98 -2.14 -2.71
CA HIS A 30 16.71 -0.95 -3.13
C HIS A 30 17.63 -0.46 -2.00
N PRO A 31 18.65 -1.24 -1.58
CA PRO A 31 19.53 -0.86 -0.48
C PRO A 31 20.44 0.33 -0.83
N THR A 32 20.80 0.50 -2.11
CA THR A 32 21.73 1.52 -2.60
C THR A 32 21.06 2.84 -2.98
N ASP A 33 19.74 2.84 -3.16
CA ASP A 33 19.01 4.03 -3.58
C ASP A 33 18.91 5.04 -2.44
N GLU A 34 18.96 6.32 -2.78
CA GLU A 34 18.75 7.40 -1.81
C GLU A 34 17.30 7.38 -1.28
N LYS A 35 17.16 7.42 0.05
CA LYS A 35 15.88 7.37 0.75
C LYS A 35 15.68 8.64 1.55
N GLN A 36 14.46 9.15 1.50
CA GLN A 36 14.08 10.41 2.14
C GLN A 36 12.79 10.21 2.91
N ALA A 37 12.61 10.96 3.99
CA ALA A 37 11.34 11.02 4.71
C ALA A 37 10.26 11.58 3.79
N ARG A 38 9.20 10.81 3.55
CA ARG A 38 8.12 11.18 2.63
C ARG A 38 6.93 11.73 3.36
N ILE A 39 6.53 12.93 2.96
CA ILE A 39 5.27 13.56 3.31
C ILE A 39 4.44 13.65 2.03
N PHE A 40 3.28 13.02 2.04
CA PHE A 40 2.34 13.06 0.93
C PHE A 40 1.30 14.16 1.18
N GLN A 41 0.82 14.78 0.10
CA GLN A 41 -0.20 15.83 0.18
C GLN A 41 -1.62 15.27 0.03
N GLY A 42 -2.61 16.04 0.47
CA GLY A 42 -4.03 15.75 0.28
C GLY A 42 -4.53 14.47 0.94
N THR A 43 -5.50 13.80 0.30
CA THR A 43 -6.15 12.59 0.83
C THR A 43 -5.19 11.41 0.97
N VAL A 44 -4.16 11.32 0.13
CA VAL A 44 -3.10 10.32 0.28
C VAL A 44 -2.35 10.56 1.59
N GLY A 45 -1.93 11.81 1.84
CA GLY A 45 -1.25 12.20 3.08
C GLY A 45 -2.04 11.84 4.33
N ALA A 46 -3.35 12.10 4.33
CA ALA A 46 -4.24 11.75 5.44
C ALA A 46 -4.22 10.26 5.80
N GLN A 47 -3.96 9.36 4.84
CA GLN A 47 -3.94 7.92 5.09
C GLN A 47 -2.58 7.40 5.57
N VAL A 48 -1.47 8.01 5.14
CA VAL A 48 -0.13 7.41 5.32
C VAL A 48 0.90 8.29 6.04
N ASN A 49 0.71 9.60 6.18
CA ASN A 49 1.72 10.48 6.79
C ASN A 49 1.98 10.15 8.28
N SER A 50 1.00 9.57 8.98
CA SER A 50 1.18 9.10 10.37
C SER A 50 2.17 7.94 10.54
N LEU A 51 2.67 7.36 9.44
CA LEU A 51 3.56 6.20 9.46
C LEU A 51 5.05 6.56 9.30
N SER A 52 5.40 7.84 9.09
CA SER A 52 6.78 8.32 8.93
C SER A 52 7.65 7.45 8.00
N LEU A 53 7.34 7.46 6.70
CA LEU A 53 7.94 6.53 5.73
C LEU A 53 9.23 7.10 5.13
N ASN A 54 10.32 6.33 5.18
CA ASN A 54 11.56 6.61 4.45
C ASN A 54 11.62 5.77 3.18
N LEU A 55 11.47 6.38 2.00
CA LEU A 55 11.37 5.69 0.72
C LEU A 55 12.23 6.37 -0.36
N CYS A 56 12.71 5.58 -1.33
CA CYS A 56 13.24 6.13 -2.58
C CYS A 56 12.10 6.73 -3.43
N ASP A 57 12.45 7.55 -4.42
CA ASP A 57 11.46 8.28 -5.24
C ASP A 57 10.48 7.34 -5.95
N ASP A 58 10.99 6.21 -6.42
CA ASP A 58 10.22 5.18 -7.11
C ASP A 58 9.17 4.51 -6.23
N CYS A 59 9.57 4.12 -5.02
CA CYS A 59 8.67 3.53 -4.05
C CYS A 59 7.65 4.56 -3.52
N ALA A 60 8.06 5.82 -3.36
CA ALA A 60 7.16 6.90 -2.98
C ALA A 60 6.07 7.13 -4.05
N ARG A 61 6.44 7.20 -5.33
CA ARG A 61 5.50 7.32 -6.46
C ARG A 61 4.56 6.13 -6.55
N LEU A 62 5.08 4.91 -6.37
CA LEU A 62 4.27 3.69 -6.37
C LEU A 62 3.24 3.71 -5.23
N LEU A 63 3.65 4.10 -4.02
CA LEU A 63 2.76 4.18 -2.87
C LEU A 63 1.66 5.22 -3.06
N ALA A 64 2.02 6.43 -3.49
CA ALA A 64 1.05 7.49 -3.75
C ALA A 64 -0.01 7.07 -4.77
N HIS A 65 0.42 6.44 -5.87
CA HIS A 65 -0.50 5.91 -6.89
C HIS A 65 -1.40 4.81 -6.30
N ALA A 66 -0.83 3.85 -5.57
CA ALA A 66 -1.58 2.72 -5.02
C ALA A 66 -2.64 3.16 -3.99
N VAL A 67 -2.28 4.08 -3.09
CA VAL A 67 -3.18 4.67 -2.09
C VAL A 67 -4.29 5.46 -2.79
N SER A 68 -3.95 6.30 -3.77
CA SER A 68 -4.93 7.07 -4.53
C SER A 68 -5.97 6.17 -5.19
N LYS A 69 -5.54 5.08 -5.86
CA LYS A 69 -6.45 4.12 -6.48
C LYS A 69 -7.33 3.38 -5.46
N ARG A 70 -6.83 3.14 -4.25
CA ARG A 70 -7.62 2.47 -3.18
C ARG A 70 -8.68 3.40 -2.59
N ILE A 71 -8.37 4.69 -2.46
CA ILE A 71 -9.31 5.72 -1.99
C ILE A 71 -10.46 5.89 -2.99
N ILE A 72 -10.16 6.14 -4.27
CA ILE A 72 -11.16 6.46 -5.30
C ILE A 72 -11.92 5.24 -5.86
N CYS A 73 -11.62 4.03 -5.38
CA CYS A 73 -12.22 2.81 -5.92
C CYS A 73 -13.75 2.85 -5.76
N PRO A 74 -14.53 2.71 -6.85
CA PRO A 74 -15.99 2.85 -6.82
C PRO A 74 -16.72 1.59 -6.32
N HIS A 75 -16.02 0.46 -6.16
CA HIS A 75 -16.65 -0.80 -5.77
C HIS A 75 -16.96 -0.86 -4.28
N ASP A 76 -18.15 -1.36 -3.93
CA ASP A 76 -18.55 -1.68 -2.56
C ASP A 76 -19.29 -3.04 -2.53
N PRO A 77 -18.75 -4.10 -1.89
CA PRO A 77 -17.46 -4.14 -1.20
C PRO A 77 -16.27 -4.08 -2.17
N LYS A 78 -15.20 -3.36 -1.77
CA LYS A 78 -13.95 -3.26 -2.55
C LYS A 78 -13.31 -4.65 -2.74
N PRO A 79 -13.21 -5.18 -3.98
CA PRO A 79 -12.56 -6.47 -4.21
C PRO A 79 -11.03 -6.34 -4.09
N SER A 80 -10.34 -7.46 -3.90
CA SER A 80 -8.89 -7.46 -4.07
C SER A 80 -8.52 -7.01 -5.50
N CYS A 81 -7.52 -6.15 -5.66
CA CYS A 81 -7.13 -5.63 -6.98
C CYS A 81 -6.78 -6.74 -7.98
N LYS A 82 -6.32 -7.90 -7.50
CA LYS A 82 -6.04 -9.09 -8.32
C LYS A 82 -7.32 -9.66 -8.95
N LYS A 83 -8.46 -9.59 -8.27
CA LYS A 83 -9.76 -10.14 -8.71
C LYS A 83 -10.74 -9.06 -9.20
N CYS A 84 -10.29 -7.81 -9.33
CA CYS A 84 -11.13 -6.70 -9.77
C CYS A 84 -11.35 -6.76 -11.29
N ALA A 85 -12.60 -6.71 -11.77
CA ALA A 85 -12.90 -6.81 -13.19
C ALA A 85 -12.39 -5.62 -14.03
N THR A 86 -12.44 -4.40 -13.49
CA THR A 86 -12.11 -3.15 -14.22
C THR A 86 -10.61 -2.91 -14.37
N HIS A 87 -9.79 -3.41 -13.43
CA HIS A 87 -8.34 -3.18 -13.37
C HIS A 87 -7.89 -1.72 -13.66
N CYS A 88 -8.14 -0.82 -12.72
CA CYS A 88 -7.83 0.62 -12.85
C CYS A 88 -6.34 1.04 -12.72
N TYR A 89 -5.42 0.07 -12.64
CA TYR A 89 -3.97 0.33 -12.56
C TYR A 89 -3.38 0.37 -13.97
N LEU A 90 -2.46 1.31 -14.20
CA LEU A 90 -1.55 1.19 -15.34
C LEU A 90 -0.77 -0.13 -15.24
N PRO A 91 -0.57 -0.87 -16.36
CA PRO A 91 0.08 -2.18 -16.34
C PRO A 91 1.41 -2.21 -15.59
N ALA A 92 2.28 -1.22 -15.85
CA ALA A 92 3.58 -1.10 -15.16
C ALA A 92 3.43 -0.97 -13.62
N TYR A 93 2.51 -0.14 -13.15
CA TYR A 93 2.26 0.01 -11.70
C TYR A 93 1.63 -1.24 -11.10
N ARG A 94 0.79 -1.95 -11.87
CA ARG A 94 0.14 -3.20 -11.45
C ARG A 94 1.16 -4.30 -11.19
N ASP A 95 2.17 -4.41 -12.04
CA ASP A 95 3.20 -5.44 -11.90
C ASP A 95 4.19 -5.09 -10.78
N ARG A 96 4.54 -3.81 -10.63
CA ARG A 96 5.33 -3.32 -9.49
C ARG A 96 4.62 -3.58 -8.16
N ILE A 97 3.33 -3.24 -8.02
CA ILE A 97 2.64 -3.47 -6.74
C ILE A 97 2.48 -4.96 -6.44
N ARG A 98 2.35 -5.82 -7.46
CA ARG A 98 2.36 -7.28 -7.26
C ARG A 98 3.70 -7.79 -6.77
N ALA A 99 4.80 -7.29 -7.33
CA ALA A 99 6.14 -7.61 -6.88
C ALA A 99 6.32 -7.21 -5.40
N VAL A 100 5.88 -6.01 -5.02
CA VAL A 100 5.84 -5.54 -3.62
C VAL A 100 5.05 -6.50 -2.74
N MET A 101 3.79 -6.81 -3.10
CA MET A 101 2.94 -7.70 -2.30
C MET A 101 3.56 -9.09 -2.11
N LYS A 102 4.12 -9.67 -3.18
CA LYS A 102 4.75 -10.99 -3.16
C LYS A 102 6.02 -11.00 -2.29
N PHE A 103 6.91 -10.03 -2.51
CA PHE A 103 8.18 -9.94 -1.80
C PHE A 103 7.95 -9.69 -0.31
N SER A 104 7.20 -8.64 0.03
CA SER A 104 7.03 -8.21 1.42
C SER A 104 6.23 -9.22 2.24
N GLY A 105 5.22 -9.86 1.65
CA GLY A 105 4.51 -10.96 2.30
C GLY A 105 5.42 -12.14 2.62
N MET A 106 6.25 -12.56 1.65
CA MET A 106 7.20 -13.65 1.86
C MET A 106 8.31 -13.27 2.85
N TYR A 107 8.76 -12.01 2.83
CA TYR A 107 9.72 -11.48 3.79
C TYR A 107 9.18 -11.59 5.23
N MET A 108 7.94 -11.16 5.47
CA MET A 108 7.33 -11.23 6.80
C MET A 108 7.22 -12.67 7.32
N ILE A 109 6.82 -13.61 6.45
CA ILE A 109 6.75 -15.04 6.80
C ILE A 109 8.13 -15.58 7.21
N ARG A 110 9.17 -15.28 6.44
CA ARG A 110 10.52 -15.78 6.69
C ARG A 110 11.15 -15.24 7.97
N HIS A 111 10.76 -14.05 8.40
CA HIS A 111 11.30 -13.39 9.60
C HIS A 111 10.41 -13.59 10.84
N GLY A 112 9.48 -14.56 10.81
CA GLY A 112 8.63 -14.89 11.95
C GLY A 112 7.60 -13.81 12.30
N ARG A 113 7.41 -12.78 11.46
CA ARG A 113 6.48 -11.66 11.70
C ARG A 113 5.07 -11.97 11.16
N VAL A 114 4.64 -13.21 11.37
CA VAL A 114 3.32 -13.67 10.92
C VAL A 114 2.20 -13.00 11.73
N ASP A 115 2.49 -12.63 12.98
CA ASP A 115 1.66 -11.80 13.86
C ASP A 115 1.23 -10.50 13.16
N LEU A 116 2.16 -9.83 12.49
CA LEU A 116 1.88 -8.60 11.76
C LEU A 116 0.99 -8.87 10.54
N MET A 117 1.18 -9.99 9.84
CA MET A 117 0.28 -10.34 8.74
C MET A 117 -1.16 -10.49 9.24
N PHE A 118 -1.38 -11.22 10.33
CA PHE A 118 -2.73 -11.37 10.89
C PHE A 118 -3.32 -10.04 11.35
N LYS A 119 -2.52 -9.16 11.98
CA LYS A 119 -2.94 -7.81 12.38
C LYS A 119 -3.44 -6.98 11.19
N TYR A 120 -2.84 -7.14 10.02
CA TYR A 120 -3.15 -6.35 8.84
C TYR A 120 -4.28 -6.93 7.98
N PHE A 121 -4.51 -8.24 8.04
CA PHE A 121 -5.52 -8.93 7.23
C PHE A 121 -6.80 -9.32 8.00
N SER A 122 -6.84 -9.12 9.33
CA SER A 122 -8.04 -9.23 10.18
C SER A 122 -8.77 -7.90 10.37
#